data_AF-S0ASB8-F1
#
_entry.id   AF-S0ASB8-F1
#
_cell.length_a   1.000
_cell.length_b   1.000
_cell.length_c   1.000
_cell.angle_alpha   90.00
_cell.angle_beta   90.00
_cell.angle_gamma   90.00
#
_symmetry.space_group_name_H-M   'P 1'
#
loop_
_entity.id
_entity.type
_entity.pdbx_description
1 polymer ?
#
loop_
_entity_poly.entity_id
_entity_poly.type
_entity_poly.pdbx_seq_one_letter_code
_entity_poly.pdbx_strand_id
1 'polypeptide(L)'
;MSLENILNEIDNTTQAELKAIRDEYSAKIEAIIKSCNDKISRIKNYYAVKSDNDVKNIIKQYEDNIRLQSKKIIDDKKKEILVNTMQKLRSYVTSLNKSSNYPELLKAMVNESKKELGNKFTVYCDEMENEKLQGFKFPDSIKFIIDKSIKSGIIAVSADGKKEVDMRLSSIFDEISYDVETYLYENIK
;
A
#
# COMPACT_ATOMS: atom_id res chain seq x y z
N MET A 1 78.56 -9.53 -72.92
CA MET A 1 78.02 -8.92 -71.69
C MET A 1 79.18 -8.71 -70.73
N SER A 2 79.39 -7.50 -70.22
CA SER A 2 80.43 -7.25 -69.21
C SER A 2 79.94 -7.70 -67.84
N LEU A 3 80.86 -8.11 -66.97
CA LEU A 3 80.60 -8.48 -65.58
C LEU A 3 79.81 -7.39 -64.83
N GLU A 4 80.05 -6.14 -65.21
CA GLU A 4 79.40 -4.93 -64.70
C GLU A 4 77.89 -4.88 -65.01
N ASN A 5 77.46 -5.37 -66.17
CA ASN A 5 76.03 -5.42 -66.50
C ASN A 5 75.29 -6.48 -65.66
N ILE A 6 75.93 -7.61 -65.39
CA ILE A 6 75.36 -8.68 -64.54
C ILE A 6 75.25 -8.21 -63.10
N LEU A 7 76.26 -7.51 -62.58
CA LEU A 7 76.21 -6.91 -61.24
C LEU A 7 75.11 -5.86 -61.12
N ASN A 8 74.96 -4.99 -62.12
CA ASN A 8 73.89 -3.99 -62.15
C ASN A 8 72.49 -4.64 -62.23
N GLU A 9 72.31 -5.72 -62.98
CA GLU A 9 71.04 -6.47 -63.03
C GLU A 9 70.71 -7.13 -61.69
N ILE A 10 71.71 -7.71 -61.01
CA ILE A 10 71.55 -8.30 -59.68
C ILE A 10 71.16 -7.23 -58.66
N ASP A 11 71.83 -6.07 -58.65
CA ASP A 11 71.52 -4.97 -57.74
C ASP A 11 70.12 -4.41 -58.00
N ASN A 12 69.74 -4.21 -59.25
CA ASN A 12 68.41 -3.73 -59.61
C ASN A 12 67.31 -4.73 -59.21
N THR A 13 67.54 -6.03 -59.41
CA THR A 13 66.60 -7.08 -59.02
C THR A 13 66.45 -7.14 -57.49
N THR A 14 67.57 -7.09 -56.77
CA THR A 14 67.58 -7.09 -55.30
C THR A 14 66.87 -5.86 -54.73
N GLN A 15 67.07 -4.68 -55.32
CA GLN A 15 66.36 -3.46 -54.92
C GLN A 15 64.86 -3.54 -55.21
N ALA A 16 64.47 -4.12 -56.34
CA ALA A 16 63.06 -4.33 -56.69
C ALA A 16 62.37 -5.31 -55.72
N GLU A 17 63.03 -6.42 -55.37
CA GLU A 17 62.54 -7.38 -54.38
C GLU A 17 62.41 -6.76 -52.98
N LEU A 18 63.43 -6.02 -52.54
CA LEU A 18 63.38 -5.29 -51.26
C LEU A 18 62.25 -4.27 -51.22
N LYS A 19 62.00 -3.57 -52.34
CA LYS A 19 60.88 -2.64 -52.47
C LYS A 19 59.54 -3.38 -52.40
N ALA A 20 59.38 -4.48 -53.13
CA ALA A 20 58.16 -5.29 -53.11
C ALA A 20 57.84 -5.82 -51.70
N ILE A 21 58.86 -6.29 -50.98
CA ILE A 21 58.73 -6.74 -49.58
C ILE A 21 58.29 -5.57 -48.68
N ARG A 22 58.91 -4.39 -48.81
CA ARG A 22 58.54 -3.20 -48.03
C ARG A 22 57.10 -2.77 -48.31
N ASP A 23 56.70 -2.76 -49.57
CA ASP A 23 55.34 -2.38 -49.98
C ASP A 23 54.31 -3.38 -49.44
N GLU A 24 54.61 -4.69 -49.48
CA GLU A 24 53.75 -5.73 -48.92
C GLU A 24 53.57 -5.59 -47.39
N TYR A 25 54.67 -5.39 -46.65
CA TYR A 25 54.60 -5.18 -45.20
C TYR A 25 53.91 -3.86 -44.84
N SER A 26 54.12 -2.79 -45.61
CA SER A 26 53.40 -1.53 -45.43
C SER A 26 51.90 -1.73 -45.58
N ALA A 27 51.47 -2.41 -46.64
CA ALA A 27 50.05 -2.72 -46.87
C ALA A 27 49.45 -3.58 -45.75
N LYS A 28 50.19 -4.58 -45.24
CA LYS A 28 49.76 -5.40 -44.10
C LYS A 28 49.62 -4.57 -42.82
N ILE A 29 50.57 -3.68 -42.54
CA ILE A 29 50.52 -2.79 -41.37
C ILE A 29 49.31 -1.86 -41.46
N GLU A 30 49.07 -1.24 -42.61
CA GLU A 30 47.91 -0.38 -42.84
C GLU A 30 46.59 -1.13 -42.66
N ALA A 31 46.49 -2.37 -43.17
CA ALA A 31 45.32 -3.21 -43.00
C ALA A 31 45.05 -3.55 -41.51
N ILE A 32 46.11 -3.83 -40.75
CA ILE A 32 46.00 -4.07 -39.30
C ILE A 32 45.53 -2.81 -38.58
N ILE A 33 46.13 -1.65 -38.87
CA ILE A 33 45.76 -0.35 -38.27
C ILE A 33 44.29 -0.04 -38.56
N LYS A 34 43.85 -0.22 -39.82
CA LYS A 34 42.46 -0.03 -40.20
C LYS A 34 41.51 -0.95 -39.44
N SER A 35 41.83 -2.24 -39.34
CA SER A 35 41.01 -3.20 -38.59
C SER A 35 40.94 -2.85 -37.09
N CYS A 36 42.06 -2.42 -36.50
CA CYS A 36 42.09 -1.95 -35.11
C CYS A 36 41.21 -0.71 -34.92
N ASN A 37 41.29 0.28 -35.82
CA ASN A 37 40.47 1.49 -35.76
C ASN A 37 38.98 1.19 -35.93
N ASP A 38 38.62 0.26 -36.81
CA ASP A 38 37.24 -0.19 -37.00
C ASP A 38 36.71 -0.87 -35.73
N LYS A 39 37.51 -1.74 -35.10
CA LYS A 39 37.15 -2.38 -33.83
C LYS A 39 36.99 -1.37 -32.70
N ILE A 40 37.91 -0.42 -32.57
CA ILE A 40 37.84 0.65 -31.57
C ILE A 40 36.56 1.47 -31.78
N SER A 41 36.23 1.82 -33.02
CA SER A 41 35.03 2.60 -33.35
C SER A 41 33.75 1.84 -33.00
N ARG A 42 33.68 0.54 -33.31
CA ARG A 42 32.55 -0.32 -32.93
C ARG A 42 32.37 -0.42 -31.42
N ILE A 43 33.47 -0.60 -30.68
CA ILE A 43 33.44 -0.68 -29.21
C ILE A 43 32.95 0.65 -28.62
N LYS A 44 33.48 1.78 -29.11
CA LYS A 44 33.04 3.12 -28.67
C LYS A 44 31.55 3.33 -28.90
N ASN A 45 31.06 3.02 -30.10
CA ASN A 45 29.64 3.17 -30.43
C ASN A 45 28.75 2.26 -29.58
N TYR A 46 29.16 1.01 -29.37
CA TYR A 46 28.43 0.08 -28.51
C TYR A 46 28.29 0.60 -27.08
N TYR A 47 29.39 1.05 -26.47
CA TYR A 47 29.34 1.57 -25.10
C TYR A 47 28.62 2.92 -25.00
N ALA A 48 28.69 3.78 -26.02
CA ALA A 48 27.90 5.01 -26.05
C ALA A 48 26.39 4.72 -26.03
N VAL A 49 25.92 3.82 -26.90
CA VAL A 49 24.50 3.40 -26.94
C VAL A 49 24.10 2.69 -25.65
N LYS A 50 24.95 1.79 -25.15
CA LYS A 50 24.69 1.07 -23.90
C LYS A 50 24.57 2.02 -22.71
N SER A 51 25.50 2.97 -22.57
CA SER A 51 25.47 3.96 -21.50
C SER A 51 24.20 4.80 -21.55
N ASP A 52 23.77 5.22 -22.74
CA ASP A 52 22.56 6.04 -22.89
C ASP A 52 21.29 5.27 -22.50
N ASN A 53 21.24 3.98 -22.86
CA ASN A 53 20.15 3.08 -22.44
C ASN A 53 20.17 2.79 -20.94
N ASP A 54 21.34 2.55 -20.37
CA ASP A 54 21.50 2.29 -18.93
C ASP A 54 21.06 3.52 -18.12
N VAL A 55 21.43 4.74 -18.55
CA VAL A 55 20.97 6.00 -17.93
C VAL A 55 19.45 6.12 -18.00
N LYS A 56 18.82 5.87 -19.16
CA LYS A 56 17.36 5.92 -19.29
C LYS A 56 16.66 4.90 -18.40
N ASN A 57 17.20 3.69 -18.30
CA ASN A 57 16.66 2.65 -17.44
C ASN A 57 16.76 3.02 -15.96
N ILE A 58 17.90 3.57 -15.54
CA ILE A 58 18.11 4.05 -14.17
C ILE A 58 17.11 5.17 -13.84
N ILE A 59 16.98 6.18 -14.71
CA ILE A 59 16.02 7.28 -14.52
C ILE A 59 14.60 6.72 -14.35
N LYS A 60 14.17 5.82 -15.24
CA LYS A 60 12.85 5.20 -15.16
C LYS A 60 12.63 4.45 -13.85
N GLN A 61 13.63 3.68 -13.40
CA GLN A 61 13.56 2.98 -12.11
C GLN A 61 13.40 3.95 -10.94
N TYR A 62 14.11 5.08 -10.96
CA TYR A 62 13.96 6.13 -9.95
C TYR A 62 12.57 6.77 -9.98
N GLU A 63 12.05 7.10 -11.17
CA GLU A 63 10.70 7.65 -11.31
C GLU A 63 9.62 6.71 -10.78
N ASP A 64 9.71 5.42 -11.13
CA ASP A 64 8.78 4.40 -10.65
C ASP A 64 8.90 4.21 -9.13
N ASN A 65 10.13 4.25 -8.59
CA ASN A 65 10.36 4.17 -7.15
C ASN A 65 9.76 5.39 -6.41
N ILE A 66 9.98 6.60 -6.92
CA ILE A 66 9.40 7.83 -6.37
C ILE A 66 7.89 7.74 -6.37
N ARG A 67 7.26 7.33 -7.48
CA ARG A 67 5.80 7.15 -7.57
C ARG A 67 5.27 6.18 -6.52
N LEU A 68 5.93 5.03 -6.35
CA LEU A 68 5.55 4.04 -5.34
C LEU A 68 5.69 4.59 -3.92
N GLN A 69 6.81 5.27 -3.62
CA GLN A 69 7.02 5.89 -2.31
C GLN A 69 5.99 6.99 -2.03
N SER A 70 5.70 7.87 -2.99
CA SER A 70 4.69 8.91 -2.85
C SER A 70 3.31 8.32 -2.59
N LYS A 71 2.91 7.28 -3.34
CA LYS A 71 1.65 6.59 -3.09
C LYS A 71 1.60 5.98 -1.69
N LYS A 72 2.68 5.30 -1.28
CA LYS A 72 2.79 4.72 0.07
C LYS A 72 2.64 5.78 1.16
N ILE A 73 3.31 6.92 1.04
CA ILE A 73 3.21 8.02 2.01
C ILE A 73 1.76 8.51 2.14
N ILE A 74 1.06 8.67 1.01
CA ILE A 74 -0.34 9.07 0.99
C ILE A 74 -1.20 8.00 1.67
N ASP A 75 -1.06 6.73 1.29
CA ASP A 75 -1.84 5.62 1.85
C ASP A 75 -1.61 5.47 3.36
N ASP A 76 -0.37 5.61 3.82
CA ASP A 76 -0.02 5.56 5.25
C ASP A 76 -0.66 6.73 6.01
N LYS A 77 -0.68 7.94 5.43
CA LYS A 77 -1.37 9.09 6.03
C LYS A 77 -2.88 8.94 6.04
N LYS A 78 -3.48 8.37 4.99
CA LYS A 78 -4.92 8.05 4.99
C LYS A 78 -5.27 7.07 6.11
N LYS A 79 -4.47 6.02 6.29
CA LYS A 79 -4.64 5.05 7.40
C LYS A 79 -4.50 5.71 8.77
N GLU A 80 -3.52 6.59 8.96
CA GLU A 80 -3.34 7.33 10.21
C GLU A 80 -4.58 8.19 10.54
N ILE A 81 -5.09 8.93 9.55
CA ILE A 81 -6.32 9.74 9.71
C ILE A 81 -7.51 8.83 10.04
N LEU A 82 -7.66 7.72 9.34
CA LEU A 82 -8.74 6.76 9.53
C LEU A 82 -8.75 6.19 10.95
N VAL A 83 -7.62 5.65 11.42
CA VAL A 83 -7.47 5.09 12.77
C VAL A 83 -7.79 6.13 13.83
N ASN A 84 -7.22 7.34 13.70
CA ASN A 84 -7.48 8.43 14.64
C ASN A 84 -8.96 8.87 14.64
N THR A 85 -9.60 8.87 13.47
CA THR A 85 -11.01 9.25 13.33
C THR A 85 -11.91 8.17 13.92
N MET A 86 -11.65 6.90 13.66
CA MET A 86 -12.38 5.77 14.23
C MET A 86 -12.26 5.74 15.76
N GLN A 87 -11.07 6.01 16.30
CA GLN A 87 -10.87 6.11 17.75
C GLN A 87 -11.68 7.26 18.36
N LYS A 88 -11.71 8.43 17.70
CA LYS A 88 -12.54 9.57 18.13
C LYS A 88 -14.03 9.25 18.06
N LEU A 89 -14.50 8.60 16.99
CA LEU A 89 -15.89 8.20 16.84
C LEU A 89 -16.30 7.19 17.91
N ARG A 90 -15.49 6.16 18.15
CA ARG A 90 -15.71 5.20 19.24
C ARG A 90 -15.81 5.88 20.59
N SER A 91 -14.90 6.83 20.85
CA SER A 91 -14.90 7.60 22.11
C SER A 91 -16.16 8.48 22.22
N TYR A 92 -16.58 9.09 21.12
CA TYR A 92 -17.82 9.88 21.06
C TYR A 92 -19.04 9.01 21.35
N VAL A 93 -19.20 7.89 20.63
CA VAL A 93 -20.33 6.96 20.82
C VAL A 93 -20.37 6.43 22.24
N THR A 94 -19.25 5.98 22.80
CA THR A 94 -19.19 5.48 24.18
C THR A 94 -19.45 6.55 25.23
N SER A 95 -19.20 7.83 24.91
CA SER A 95 -19.50 8.98 25.78
C SER A 95 -20.96 9.43 25.74
N LEU A 96 -21.78 8.89 24.83
CA LEU A 96 -23.21 9.22 24.74
C LEU A 96 -23.97 8.90 26.04
N ASN A 97 -23.43 8.01 26.88
CA ASN A 97 -23.98 7.71 28.20
C ASN A 97 -24.04 8.91 29.17
N LYS A 98 -23.27 9.96 28.90
CA LYS A 98 -23.24 11.23 29.63
C LYS A 98 -24.15 12.30 29.02
N SER A 99 -24.72 12.04 27.83
CA SER A 99 -25.57 13.01 27.15
C SER A 99 -26.96 13.10 27.81
N SER A 100 -27.60 14.27 27.71
CA SER A 100 -28.98 14.46 28.18
C SER A 100 -29.99 13.56 27.47
N ASN A 101 -29.68 13.11 26.25
CA ASN A 101 -30.57 12.30 25.42
C ASN A 101 -30.39 10.79 25.67
N TYR A 102 -29.45 10.40 26.53
CA TYR A 102 -29.16 9.00 26.80
C TYR A 102 -30.36 8.18 27.33
N PRO A 103 -31.24 8.71 28.20
CA PRO A 103 -32.43 7.96 28.63
C PRO A 103 -33.36 7.57 27.47
N GLU A 104 -33.58 8.47 26.50
CA GLU A 104 -34.37 8.14 25.30
C GLU A 104 -33.64 7.13 24.40
N LEU A 105 -32.31 7.18 24.33
CA LEU A 105 -31.53 6.17 23.62
C LEU A 105 -31.65 4.78 24.27
N LEU A 106 -31.55 4.68 25.60
CA LEU A 106 -31.77 3.43 26.34
C LEU A 106 -33.17 2.87 26.09
N LYS A 107 -34.19 3.72 26.11
CA LYS A 107 -35.57 3.33 25.78
C LYS A 107 -35.69 2.81 24.36
N ALA A 108 -35.02 3.44 23.39
CA ALA A 108 -34.97 2.95 22.02
C ALA A 108 -34.30 1.57 21.94
N MET A 109 -33.20 1.34 22.66
CA MET A 109 -32.52 0.03 22.73
C MET A 109 -33.45 -1.06 23.28
N VAL A 110 -34.21 -0.79 24.34
CA VAL A 110 -35.20 -1.74 24.90
C VAL A 110 -36.30 -2.05 23.87
N ASN A 111 -36.79 -1.02 23.17
CA ASN A 111 -37.83 -1.18 22.16
C ASN A 111 -37.33 -1.98 20.94
N GLU A 112 -36.08 -1.78 20.53
CA GLU A 112 -35.47 -2.57 19.44
C GLU A 112 -35.28 -4.03 19.86
N SER A 113 -34.78 -4.25 21.08
CA SER A 113 -34.67 -5.60 21.67
C SER A 113 -36.02 -6.31 21.72
N LYS A 114 -37.11 -5.59 22.00
CA LYS A 114 -38.48 -6.13 21.97
C LYS A 114 -38.89 -6.60 20.58
N LYS A 115 -38.47 -5.92 19.50
CA LYS A 115 -38.79 -6.35 18.13
C LYS A 115 -38.10 -7.68 17.80
N GLU A 116 -36.88 -7.89 18.28
CA GLU A 116 -36.12 -9.11 18.01
C GLU A 116 -36.47 -10.28 18.93
N LEU A 117 -36.69 -10.01 20.22
CA LEU A 117 -36.92 -11.03 21.25
C LEU A 117 -38.40 -11.28 21.55
N GLY A 118 -39.29 -10.43 21.06
CA GLY A 118 -40.72 -10.47 21.32
C GLY A 118 -41.11 -9.85 22.67
N ASN A 119 -42.28 -10.25 23.19
CA ASN A 119 -42.93 -9.53 24.29
C ASN A 119 -42.37 -9.84 25.70
N LYS A 120 -41.59 -10.91 25.88
CA LYS A 120 -41.14 -11.36 27.20
C LYS A 120 -39.64 -11.64 27.19
N PHE A 121 -38.88 -10.79 27.86
CA PHE A 121 -37.42 -10.86 27.92
C PHE A 121 -36.91 -10.13 29.18
N THR A 122 -35.64 -10.36 29.48
CA THR A 122 -34.93 -9.73 30.60
C THR A 122 -33.90 -8.76 30.05
N VAL A 123 -33.83 -7.56 30.62
CA VAL A 123 -32.86 -6.52 30.32
C VAL A 123 -31.85 -6.46 31.46
N TYR A 124 -30.58 -6.61 31.12
CA TYR A 124 -29.45 -6.43 32.02
C TYR A 124 -28.80 -5.07 31.72
N CYS A 125 -28.59 -4.25 32.75
CA CYS A 125 -27.94 -2.95 32.64
C CYS A 125 -27.29 -2.53 33.96
N ASP A 126 -26.49 -1.46 33.97
CA ASP A 126 -25.98 -0.94 35.23
C ASP A 126 -27.09 -0.28 36.08
N GLU A 127 -26.73 0.08 37.32
CA GLU A 127 -27.65 0.70 38.28
C GLU A 127 -28.13 2.09 37.84
N MET A 128 -27.23 2.94 37.31
CA MET A 128 -27.54 4.29 36.82
C MET A 128 -28.41 4.26 35.55
N GLU A 129 -28.25 3.27 34.70
CA GLU A 129 -29.04 3.04 33.49
C GLU A 129 -30.42 2.53 33.83
N ASN A 130 -30.51 1.63 34.82
CA ASN A 130 -31.79 1.19 35.35
C ASN A 130 -32.58 2.38 35.92
N GLU A 131 -31.94 3.27 36.69
CA GLU A 131 -32.57 4.51 37.20
C GLU A 131 -33.12 5.39 36.07
N LYS A 132 -32.33 5.59 35.00
CA LYS A 132 -32.78 6.36 33.81
C LYS A 132 -33.96 5.71 33.10
N LEU A 133 -34.04 4.37 33.12
CA LEU A 133 -35.11 3.60 32.49
C LEU A 133 -36.41 3.59 33.30
N GLN A 134 -36.35 3.75 34.63
CA GLN A 134 -37.53 3.82 35.50
C GLN A 134 -38.47 5.00 35.17
N GLY A 135 -37.97 6.05 34.51
CA GLY A 135 -38.78 7.16 34.02
C GLY A 135 -39.75 6.80 32.88
N PHE A 136 -39.62 5.60 32.30
CA PHE A 136 -40.45 5.12 31.20
C PHE A 136 -41.37 3.98 31.64
N LYS A 137 -42.55 3.90 30.99
CA LYS A 137 -43.48 2.79 31.20
C LYS A 137 -43.19 1.66 30.23
N PHE A 138 -42.64 0.57 30.74
CA PHE A 138 -42.48 -0.69 30.02
C PHE A 138 -43.54 -1.72 30.46
N PRO A 139 -43.93 -2.68 29.60
CA PRO A 139 -44.82 -3.77 30.00
C PRO A 139 -44.21 -4.63 31.12
N ASP A 140 -45.03 -5.14 32.03
CA ASP A 140 -44.62 -6.03 33.14
C ASP A 140 -43.94 -7.34 32.69
N SER A 141 -44.08 -7.68 31.41
CA SER A 141 -43.42 -8.82 30.78
C SER A 141 -41.92 -8.60 30.54
N ILE A 142 -41.41 -7.37 30.68
CA ILE A 142 -40.00 -7.02 30.61
C ILE A 142 -39.44 -6.92 32.02
N LYS A 143 -38.42 -7.71 32.33
CA LYS A 143 -37.75 -7.68 33.64
C LYS A 143 -36.44 -6.93 33.52
N PHE A 144 -36.11 -6.08 34.50
CA PHE A 144 -34.82 -5.40 34.58
C PHE A 144 -33.98 -6.01 35.70
N ILE A 145 -32.73 -6.34 35.39
CA ILE A 145 -31.75 -6.90 36.33
C ILE A 145 -30.50 -6.03 36.30
N ILE A 146 -30.04 -5.64 37.49
CA ILE A 146 -28.82 -4.85 37.62
C ILE A 146 -27.61 -5.78 37.45
N ASP A 147 -26.75 -5.45 36.50
CA ASP A 147 -25.46 -6.10 36.27
C ASP A 147 -24.37 -5.04 36.13
N LYS A 148 -23.48 -4.98 37.12
CA LYS A 148 -22.38 -4.00 37.18
C LYS A 148 -21.26 -4.27 36.15
N SER A 149 -21.27 -5.41 35.48
CA SER A 149 -20.33 -5.72 34.41
C SER A 149 -20.69 -5.02 33.11
N ILE A 150 -21.97 -4.67 32.94
CA ILE A 150 -22.47 -3.93 31.78
C ILE A 150 -22.13 -2.45 31.97
N LYS A 151 -21.62 -1.84 30.91
CA LYS A 151 -21.28 -0.42 30.86
C LYS A 151 -21.88 0.19 29.62
N SER A 152 -22.59 1.30 29.76
CA SER A 152 -23.00 2.13 28.63
C SER A 152 -23.90 1.37 27.64
N GLY A 153 -25.06 0.91 28.10
CA GLY A 153 -26.13 0.34 27.27
C GLY A 153 -26.83 -0.79 27.99
N ILE A 154 -27.40 -1.73 27.23
CA ILE A 154 -28.13 -2.87 27.78
C ILE A 154 -27.78 -4.17 27.07
N ILE A 155 -28.00 -5.29 27.75
CA ILE A 155 -28.05 -6.63 27.12
C ILE A 155 -29.44 -7.20 27.38
N ALA A 156 -30.12 -7.63 26.33
CA ALA A 156 -31.45 -8.21 26.43
C ALA A 156 -31.42 -9.71 26.13
N VAL A 157 -32.06 -10.53 26.96
CA VAL A 157 -32.09 -11.98 26.85
C VAL A 157 -33.53 -12.48 26.81
N SER A 158 -33.85 -13.35 25.85
CA SER A 158 -35.19 -13.94 25.72
C SER A 158 -35.61 -14.70 26.99
N ALA A 159 -36.92 -14.85 27.20
CA ALA A 159 -37.46 -15.57 28.36
C ALA A 159 -36.98 -17.04 28.49
N ASP A 160 -36.57 -17.68 27.40
CA ASP A 160 -36.02 -19.04 27.38
C ASP A 160 -34.48 -19.08 27.48
N GLY A 161 -33.82 -17.92 27.54
CA GLY A 161 -32.36 -17.79 27.62
C GLY A 161 -31.61 -18.13 26.33
N LYS A 162 -32.31 -18.41 25.22
CA LYS A 162 -31.67 -18.90 23.98
C LYS A 162 -31.20 -17.80 23.04
N LYS A 163 -31.75 -16.59 23.16
CA LYS A 163 -31.39 -15.45 22.32
C LYS A 163 -30.93 -14.30 23.20
N GLU A 164 -29.87 -13.65 22.76
CA GLU A 164 -29.30 -12.47 23.38
C GLU A 164 -29.14 -11.38 22.33
N VAL A 165 -29.45 -10.14 22.70
CA VAL A 165 -29.27 -8.95 21.89
C VAL A 165 -28.41 -7.98 22.70
N ASP A 166 -27.21 -7.71 22.20
CA ASP A 166 -26.24 -6.83 22.85
C ASP A 166 -26.37 -5.41 22.28
N MET A 167 -26.99 -4.53 23.06
CA MET A 167 -27.21 -3.13 22.72
C MET A 167 -26.27 -2.21 23.50
N ARG A 168 -25.09 -2.70 23.92
CA ARG A 168 -24.04 -1.84 24.47
C ARG A 168 -23.54 -0.88 23.38
N LEU A 169 -23.27 0.37 23.75
CA LEU A 169 -22.77 1.39 22.82
C LEU A 169 -21.48 0.97 22.12
N SER A 170 -20.62 0.19 22.79
CA SER A 170 -19.44 -0.42 22.18
C SER A 170 -19.80 -1.44 21.10
N SER A 171 -20.78 -2.31 21.37
CA SER A 171 -21.17 -3.39 20.47
C SER A 171 -21.89 -2.85 19.23
N ILE A 172 -22.79 -1.88 19.42
CA ILE A 172 -23.43 -1.15 18.32
C ILE A 172 -22.38 -0.47 17.44
N PHE A 173 -21.38 0.18 18.04
CA PHE A 173 -20.30 0.81 17.27
C PHE A 173 -19.49 -0.23 16.49
N ASP A 174 -19.20 -1.38 17.10
CA ASP A 174 -18.42 -2.44 16.46
C ASP A 174 -19.17 -3.06 15.28
N GLU A 175 -20.48 -3.23 15.38
CA GLU A 175 -21.33 -3.73 14.30
C GLU A 175 -21.32 -2.82 13.07
N ILE A 176 -21.36 -1.50 13.27
CA ILE A 176 -21.33 -0.52 12.16
C ILE A 176 -19.91 -0.09 11.77
N SER A 177 -18.88 -0.51 12.52
CA SER A 177 -17.53 0.04 12.40
C SER A 177 -16.93 -0.16 11.02
N TYR A 178 -17.16 -1.32 10.39
CA TYR A 178 -16.66 -1.65 9.07
C TYR A 178 -17.24 -0.74 7.98
N ASP A 179 -18.55 -0.48 8.02
CA ASP A 179 -19.23 0.37 7.05
C ASP A 179 -18.78 1.83 7.20
N VAL A 180 -18.64 2.29 8.45
CA VAL A 180 -18.12 3.63 8.75
C VAL A 180 -16.66 3.76 8.30
N GLU A 181 -15.82 2.76 8.56
CA GLU A 181 -14.42 2.74 8.14
C GLU A 181 -14.30 2.80 6.61
N THR A 182 -15.10 2.01 5.91
CA THR A 182 -15.15 1.98 4.43
C THR A 182 -15.58 3.34 3.89
N TYR A 183 -16.68 3.90 4.40
CA TYR A 183 -17.16 5.23 4.02
C TYR A 183 -16.10 6.31 4.25
N LEU A 184 -15.42 6.30 5.40
CA LEU A 184 -14.36 7.26 5.69
C LEU A 184 -13.18 7.09 4.74
N TYR A 185 -12.72 5.87 4.49
CA TYR A 185 -11.57 5.60 3.62
C TYR A 185 -11.79 6.13 2.19
N GLU A 186 -12.99 5.95 1.64
CA GLU A 186 -13.36 6.45 0.31
C GLU A 186 -13.44 7.99 0.24
N ASN A 187 -13.71 8.65 1.37
CA ASN A 187 -13.92 10.09 1.45
C ASN A 187 -12.72 10.88 1.99
N ILE A 188 -11.66 10.23 2.46
CA ILE A 188 -10.41 10.91 2.82
C ILE A 188 -9.71 11.38 1.52
N LYS A 189 -9.68 12.71 1.34
CA LYS A 189 -9.02 13.39 0.22
C LYS A 189 -7.55 13.64 0.52
#